data_AF-A0A965PTP7-F1
#
_entry.id   AF-A0A965PTP7-F1
#
_cell.length_a   1.000
_cell.length_b   1.000
_cell.length_c   1.000
_cell.angle_alpha   90.00
_cell.angle_beta   90.00
_cell.angle_gamma   90.00
#
_symmetry.space_group_name_H-M   'P 1'
#
loop_
_entity.id
_entity.type
_entity.pdbx_description
1 polymer ?
#
loop_
_entity_poly.entity_id
_entity_poly.type
_entity_poly.pdbx_seq_one_letter_code
_entity_poly.pdbx_strand_id
1 'polypeptide(L)'
;MTTWARHVVEERQVYPPTDRIYAISLFLAGHVTWLLSQAYGAAFCLDMTGPWETAKMLIQPNASRTFTVGPCPEPECTGTLVARLRPQDSLLPAVVVCDHSPLEEDGTLSHAWTADKWLTLGRKIRRTEP
;
A
#
# COMPACT_ATOMS: atom_id res chain seq x y z
N MET A 1 5.15 -4.08 -20.86
CA MET A 1 6.52 -3.52 -20.94
C MET A 1 7.12 -3.60 -22.34
N THR A 2 7.13 -4.76 -23.01
CA THR A 2 7.66 -4.92 -24.38
C THR A 2 6.96 -4.03 -25.43
N THR A 3 5.64 -3.86 -25.35
CA THR A 3 4.89 -2.94 -26.23
C THR A 3 5.40 -1.50 -26.17
N TRP A 4 5.67 -1.00 -24.96
CA TRP A 4 6.17 0.36 -24.76
C TRP A 4 7.62 0.51 -25.26
N ALA A 5 8.45 -0.51 -25.10
CA ALA A 5 9.82 -0.48 -25.62
C ALA A 5 9.82 -0.42 -27.16
N ARG A 6 8.88 -1.13 -27.80
CA ARG A 6 8.67 -1.05 -29.26
C ARG A 6 8.27 0.36 -29.71
N HIS A 7 7.31 1.01 -29.02
CA HIS A 7 6.94 2.40 -29.34
C HIS A 7 8.13 3.36 -29.30
N VAL A 8 8.97 3.26 -28.26
CA VAL A 8 10.17 4.08 -28.15
C VAL A 8 11.14 3.81 -29.30
N VAL A 9 11.35 2.55 -29.68
CA VAL A 9 12.23 2.16 -30.79
C VAL A 9 11.70 2.71 -32.12
N GLU A 10 10.41 2.57 -32.39
CA GLU A 10 9.77 3.02 -33.63
C GLU A 10 9.72 4.54 -33.74
N GLU A 11 9.36 5.25 -32.68
CA GLU A 11 9.16 6.70 -32.74
C GLU A 11 10.46 7.49 -32.55
N ARG A 12 11.41 6.97 -31.75
CA ARG A 12 12.72 7.62 -31.53
C ARG A 12 13.83 7.08 -32.42
N GLN A 13 13.58 6.02 -33.19
CA GLN A 13 14.57 5.39 -34.07
C GLN A 13 15.85 5.00 -33.34
N VAL A 14 15.70 4.43 -32.13
CA VAL A 14 16.81 3.96 -31.28
C VAL A 14 16.94 2.44 -31.32
N TYR A 15 18.12 1.92 -30.97
CA TYR A 15 18.33 0.48 -30.91
C TYR A 15 17.45 -0.19 -29.85
N PRO A 16 16.84 -1.35 -30.16
CA PRO A 16 16.02 -2.07 -29.21
C PRO A 16 16.87 -2.69 -28.08
N PRO A 17 16.34 -2.77 -26.85
CA PRO A 17 16.97 -3.55 -25.79
C PRO A 17 16.88 -5.05 -26.12
N THR A 18 17.77 -5.84 -25.50
CA THR A 18 17.61 -7.30 -25.51
C THR A 18 16.29 -7.71 -24.86
N ASP A 19 15.70 -8.84 -25.28
CA ASP A 19 14.42 -9.35 -24.74
C ASP A 19 14.59 -10.00 -23.37
N ARG A 20 14.96 -9.17 -22.39
CA ARG A 20 15.06 -9.52 -20.97
C ARG A 20 14.37 -8.43 -20.18
N ILE A 21 13.54 -8.81 -19.22
CA ILE A 21 12.74 -7.89 -18.40
C ILE A 21 13.62 -6.76 -17.85
N TYR A 22 14.77 -7.08 -17.25
CA TYR A 22 15.70 -6.09 -16.72
C TYR A 22 16.19 -5.08 -17.79
N ALA A 23 16.58 -5.56 -18.97
CA ALA A 23 17.07 -4.70 -20.05
C ALA A 23 15.98 -3.79 -20.60
N ILE A 24 14.76 -4.32 -20.73
CA ILE A 24 13.57 -3.56 -21.14
C ILE A 24 13.22 -2.49 -20.10
N SER A 25 13.24 -2.82 -18.81
CA SER A 25 12.97 -1.86 -17.74
C SER A 25 13.99 -0.73 -17.71
N LEU A 26 15.28 -1.04 -17.82
CA LEU A 26 16.34 -0.04 -17.85
C LEU A 26 16.22 0.88 -19.07
N PHE A 27 15.94 0.30 -20.24
CA PHE A 27 15.71 1.05 -21.47
C PHE A 27 14.52 2.02 -21.34
N LEU A 28 13.38 1.55 -20.82
CA LEU A 28 12.21 2.40 -20.58
C LEU A 28 12.48 3.51 -19.56
N ALA A 29 13.23 3.22 -18.49
CA ALA A 29 13.61 4.21 -17.49
C ALA A 29 14.47 5.33 -18.11
N GLY A 30 15.39 5.00 -19.01
CA GLY A 30 16.19 5.97 -19.75
C GLY A 30 15.38 6.86 -20.71
N HIS A 31 14.14 6.47 -21.03
CA HIS A 31 13.24 7.20 -21.92
C HIS A 31 12.00 7.76 -21.24
N VAL A 32 11.92 7.71 -19.90
CA VAL A 32 10.71 8.06 -19.14
C VAL A 32 10.28 9.51 -19.39
N THR A 33 11.20 10.47 -19.44
CA THR A 33 10.88 11.89 -19.70
C THR A 33 10.22 12.06 -21.06
N TRP A 34 10.71 11.35 -22.08
CA TRP A 34 10.14 11.40 -23.41
C TRP A 34 8.77 10.70 -23.45
N LEU A 35 8.61 9.54 -22.81
CA LEU A 35 7.34 8.83 -22.73
C LEU A 35 6.25 9.68 -22.06
N LEU A 36 6.60 10.41 -20.99
CA LEU A 36 5.68 11.26 -20.25
C LEU A 36 5.30 12.54 -21.02
N SER A 37 6.07 12.95 -22.04
CA SER A 37 5.71 14.08 -22.89
C SER A 37 4.75 13.70 -24.03
N GLN A 38 4.47 12.41 -24.23
CA GLN A 38 3.57 11.95 -25.30
C GLN A 38 2.10 12.08 -24.90
N ALA A 39 1.21 12.17 -25.90
CA ALA A 39 -0.24 12.21 -25.68
C ALA A 39 -0.77 10.97 -24.93
N TYR A 40 -0.07 9.85 -25.04
CA TYR A 40 -0.38 8.59 -24.36
C TYR A 40 0.39 8.36 -23.05
N GLY A 41 1.12 9.36 -22.54
CA GLY A 41 1.95 9.22 -21.33
C GLY A 41 1.17 8.74 -20.11
N ALA A 42 -0.09 9.15 -19.95
CA ALA A 42 -0.97 8.68 -18.89
C ALA A 42 -1.27 7.17 -19.00
N ALA A 43 -1.50 6.65 -20.21
CA ALA A 43 -1.72 5.23 -20.45
C ALA A 43 -0.46 4.41 -20.13
N PHE A 44 0.72 4.90 -20.51
CA PHE A 44 1.99 4.29 -20.14
C PHE A 44 2.13 4.15 -18.61
N CYS A 45 1.82 5.19 -17.84
CA CYS A 45 1.89 5.13 -16.38
C CYS A 45 0.99 4.03 -15.80
N LEU A 46 -0.27 3.96 -16.24
CA LEU A 46 -1.23 2.96 -15.77
C LEU A 46 -0.78 1.53 -16.08
N ASP A 47 -0.24 1.31 -17.28
CA ASP A 47 0.28 0.00 -17.68
C ASP A 47 1.52 -0.42 -16.88
N MET A 48 2.27 0.52 -16.32
CA MET A 48 3.46 0.23 -15.51
C MET A 48 3.12 0.02 -14.04
N THR A 49 2.09 0.69 -13.51
CA THR A 49 1.69 0.56 -12.09
C THR A 49 1.08 -0.81 -11.78
N GLY A 50 0.25 -1.37 -12.67
CA GLY A 50 -0.40 -2.66 -12.42
C GLY A 50 0.59 -3.84 -12.21
N PRO A 51 1.54 -4.08 -13.13
CA PRO A 51 2.57 -5.09 -12.96
C PRO A 51 3.48 -4.81 -11.75
N TRP A 52 3.77 -3.54 -11.46
CA TRP A 52 4.55 -3.14 -10.29
C TRP A 52 3.82 -3.50 -8.98
N GLU A 53 2.54 -3.20 -8.86
CA GLU A 53 1.73 -3.55 -7.69
C GLU A 53 1.65 -5.07 -7.50
N THR A 54 1.44 -5.81 -8.59
CA THR A 54 1.42 -7.27 -8.57
C THR A 54 2.77 -7.84 -8.13
N ALA A 55 3.87 -7.36 -8.71
CA ALA A 55 5.22 -7.77 -8.32
C ALA A 55 5.53 -7.40 -6.86
N LYS A 56 5.11 -6.21 -6.41
CA LYS A 56 5.25 -5.76 -5.02
C LYS A 56 4.50 -6.69 -4.06
N MET A 57 3.29 -7.11 -4.40
CA MET A 57 2.54 -8.10 -3.61
C MET A 57 3.24 -9.46 -3.54
N LEU A 58 3.91 -9.89 -4.61
CA LEU A 58 4.64 -11.17 -4.66
C LEU A 58 5.98 -11.12 -3.91
N ILE A 59 6.71 -10.00 -4.00
CA ILE A 59 8.00 -9.79 -3.32
C ILE A 59 7.79 -9.48 -1.82
N GLN A 60 6.62 -8.95 -1.44
CA GLN A 60 6.21 -8.74 -0.06
C GLN A 60 5.15 -9.76 0.38
N PRO A 61 5.50 -11.03 0.66
CA PRO A 61 4.56 -12.02 1.18
C PRO A 61 3.97 -11.67 2.57
N ASN A 62 4.48 -10.61 3.21
CA ASN A 62 4.15 -10.15 4.57
C ASN A 62 3.32 -8.85 4.59
N ALA A 63 2.43 -8.63 3.61
CA ALA A 63 1.50 -7.51 3.67
C ALA A 63 0.63 -7.66 4.92
N SER A 64 0.82 -6.76 5.88
CA SER A 64 -0.03 -6.71 7.05
C SER A 64 -1.49 -6.58 6.63
N ARG A 65 -2.32 -7.54 7.04
CA ARG A 65 -3.74 -7.50 6.68
C ARG A 65 -4.42 -6.45 7.56
N THR A 66 -5.10 -5.51 6.91
CA THR A 66 -5.89 -4.49 7.60
C THR A 66 -7.37 -4.80 7.44
N PHE A 67 -8.11 -4.81 8.54
CA PHE A 67 -9.56 -5.02 8.55
C PHE A 67 -10.24 -3.90 9.33
N THR A 68 -11.30 -3.34 8.75
CA THR A 68 -12.19 -2.42 9.48
C THR A 68 -13.00 -3.21 10.49
N VAL A 69 -12.93 -2.81 11.77
CA VAL A 69 -13.65 -3.46 12.87
C VAL A 69 -15.00 -2.78 13.11
N GLY A 70 -15.04 -1.45 13.06
CA GLY A 70 -16.23 -0.65 13.37
C GLY A 70 -15.87 0.75 13.86
N PRO A 71 -16.83 1.55 14.33
CA PRO A 71 -16.56 2.88 14.88
C PRO A 71 -15.70 2.81 16.16
N CYS A 72 -14.95 3.87 16.43
CA CYS A 72 -14.19 4.02 17.67
C CYS A 72 -15.15 4.12 18.88
N PRO A 73 -14.94 3.34 19.95
CA PRO A 73 -15.81 3.39 21.13
C PRO A 73 -15.46 4.51 22.11
N GLU A 74 -14.43 5.31 21.83
CA GLU A 74 -14.06 6.44 22.68
C GLU A 74 -15.05 7.60 22.50
N PRO A 75 -15.48 8.26 23.60
CA PRO A 75 -16.40 9.39 23.52
C PRO A 75 -15.85 10.48 22.59
N GLU A 76 -16.74 11.08 21.80
CA GLU A 76 -16.40 12.19 20.88
C GLU A 76 -15.40 11.83 19.77
N CYS A 77 -15.03 10.56 19.61
CA CYS A 77 -14.19 10.09 18.52
C CYS A 77 -15.06 9.61 17.35
N THR A 78 -15.01 10.32 16.22
CA THR A 78 -15.69 9.94 14.97
C THR A 78 -14.90 8.96 14.10
N GLY A 79 -13.76 8.48 14.61
CA GLY A 79 -12.86 7.62 13.88
C GLY A 79 -13.35 6.18 13.78
N THR A 80 -12.64 5.41 12.96
CA THR A 80 -12.90 4.01 12.67
C THR A 80 -11.75 3.15 13.20
N LEU A 81 -12.09 2.07 13.89
CA LEU A 81 -11.14 1.07 14.32
C LEU A 81 -10.67 0.22 13.14
N VAL A 82 -9.35 0.14 12.98
CA VAL A 82 -8.67 -0.68 11.99
C VAL A 82 -7.79 -1.69 12.71
N ALA A 83 -8.11 -2.98 12.54
CA ALA A 83 -7.26 -4.08 12.97
C ALA A 83 -6.10 -4.24 11.98
N ARG A 84 -4.87 -4.17 12.48
CA ARG A 84 -3.64 -4.37 11.74
C ARG A 84 -3.04 -5.71 12.15
N LEU A 85 -3.38 -6.76 11.41
CA LEU A 85 -2.83 -8.10 11.64
C LEU A 85 -1.47 -8.23 10.96
N ARG A 86 -0.50 -8.74 11.71
CA ARG A 86 0.83 -9.08 11.21
C ARG A 86 0.97 -10.60 11.10
N PRO A 87 1.84 -11.12 10.22
CA PRO A 87 2.14 -12.56 10.16
C PRO A 87 2.64 -13.08 11.51
N GLN A 88 2.46 -14.39 11.76
CA GLN A 88 2.82 -15.05 13.02
C GLN A 88 4.32 -14.92 13.38
N ASP A 89 5.19 -14.77 12.38
CA ASP A 89 6.64 -14.60 12.54
C ASP A 89 7.08 -13.12 12.72
N SER A 90 6.13 -12.19 12.83
CA SER A 90 6.42 -10.79 13.14
C SER A 90 6.69 -10.62 14.63
N LEU A 91 7.87 -10.09 14.98
CA LEU A 91 8.19 -9.66 16.35
C LEU A 91 7.30 -8.52 16.86
N LEU A 92 6.54 -7.87 15.97
CA LEU A 92 5.59 -6.82 16.33
C LEU A 92 4.18 -7.39 16.53
N PRO A 93 3.52 -7.09 17.68
CA PRO A 93 2.20 -7.61 18.00
C PRO A 93 1.12 -7.05 17.05
N ALA A 94 0.06 -7.84 16.84
CA ALA A 94 -1.15 -7.34 16.21
C ALA A 94 -1.77 -6.22 17.06
N VAL A 95 -2.30 -5.20 16.40
CA VAL A 95 -2.85 -4.00 17.06
C VAL A 95 -4.14 -3.57 16.38
N VAL A 96 -5.12 -3.11 17.15
CA VAL A 96 -6.30 -2.38 16.66
C VAL A 96 -6.09 -0.91 16.97
N VAL A 97 -6.24 -0.04 15.98
CA VAL A 97 -5.97 1.40 16.11
C VAL A 97 -7.12 2.19 15.52
N CYS A 98 -7.51 3.29 16.16
CA CYS A 98 -8.39 4.27 15.57
C CYS A 98 -7.62 5.15 14.57
N ASP A 99 -8.15 5.31 13.36
CA ASP A 99 -7.56 6.18 12.33
C ASP A 99 -7.54 7.67 12.69
N HIS A 100 -8.36 8.10 13.65
CA HIS A 100 -8.39 9.46 14.21
C HIS A 100 -7.83 9.52 15.64
N SER A 101 -7.06 8.53 16.05
CA SER A 101 -6.44 8.55 17.37
C SER A 101 -5.54 9.78 17.54
N PRO A 102 -5.71 10.58 18.61
CA PRO A 102 -4.73 11.58 18.97
C PRO A 102 -3.42 10.92 19.44
N LEU A 103 -2.34 11.70 19.38
CA LEU A 103 -1.03 11.34 19.91
C LEU A 103 -0.91 11.83 21.36
N GLU A 104 -0.43 10.97 22.24
CA GLU A 104 -0.03 11.34 23.60
C GLU A 104 1.35 12.02 23.58
N GLU A 105 1.75 12.61 24.71
CA GLU A 105 3.02 13.36 24.84
C GLU A 105 4.26 12.49 24.56
N ASP A 106 4.15 11.18 24.77
CA ASP A 106 5.20 10.20 24.50
C ASP A 106 5.25 9.72 23.03
N GLY A 107 4.37 10.26 22.18
CA GLY A 107 4.24 9.90 20.77
C GLY A 107 3.45 8.62 20.50
N THR A 108 2.81 8.03 21.52
CA THR A 108 1.92 6.88 21.36
C THR A 108 0.51 7.31 20.95
N LEU A 109 -0.25 6.42 20.31
CA LEU A 109 -1.64 6.68 19.94
C LEU A 109 -2.54 6.30 21.11
N SER A 110 -3.34 7.26 21.60
CA SER A 110 -4.22 7.04 22.76
C SER A 110 -5.31 5.98 22.48
N HIS A 111 -5.80 5.92 21.24
CA HIS A 111 -6.81 4.97 20.78
C HIS A 111 -6.13 3.82 20.03
N ALA A 112 -5.22 3.12 20.72
CA ALA A 112 -4.56 1.93 20.24
C ALA A 112 -4.63 0.78 21.26
N TRP A 113 -4.96 -0.40 20.77
CA TRP A 113 -5.14 -1.61 21.56
C TRP A 113 -4.29 -2.74 20.99
N THR A 114 -3.21 -3.05 21.71
CA THR A 114 -2.40 -4.26 21.52
C THR A 114 -3.20 -5.52 21.83
N ALA A 115 -2.73 -6.69 21.38
CA ALA A 115 -3.44 -7.96 21.52
C ALA A 115 -3.93 -8.28 22.94
N ASP A 116 -3.15 -7.92 23.97
CA ASP A 116 -3.51 -8.07 25.39
C ASP A 116 -4.69 -7.19 25.81
N LYS A 117 -4.95 -6.08 25.11
CA LYS A 117 -6.04 -5.14 25.39
C LYS A 117 -7.33 -5.43 24.61
N TRP A 118 -7.35 -6.45 23.74
CA TRP A 118 -8.51 -6.73 22.88
C TRP A 118 -9.75 -7.16 23.64
N LEU A 119 -9.61 -7.89 24.75
CA LEU A 119 -10.76 -8.25 25.59
C LEU A 119 -11.44 -7.00 26.19
N THR A 120 -10.65 -6.01 26.59
CA THR A 120 -11.16 -4.73 27.09
C THR A 120 -11.83 -3.92 25.98
N LEU A 121 -11.23 -3.89 24.79
CA LEU A 121 -11.81 -3.26 23.61
C LEU A 121 -13.15 -3.89 23.23
N GLY A 122 -13.25 -5.22 23.19
CA GLY A 122 -14.50 -5.92 22.87
C GLY A 122 -15.65 -5.60 23.83
N ARG A 123 -15.34 -5.35 25.11
CA ARG A 123 -16.33 -4.85 26.09
C ARG A 123 -16.77 -3.42 25.80
N LYS A 124 -15.87 -2.55 25.33
CA LYS A 124 -16.19 -1.18 24.95
C LYS A 124 -17.11 -1.16 23.72
N ILE A 125 -16.75 -1.89 22.67
CA ILE A 125 -17.54 -1.99 21.42
C ILE A 125 -18.97 -2.46 21.70
N ARG A 126 -19.15 -3.53 22.47
CA ARG A 126 -20.50 -4.04 22.84
C ARG A 126 -21.37 -3.06 23.62
N ARG A 127 -20.77 -2.08 24.30
CA ARG A 127 -21.52 -1.03 25.00
C ARG A 127 -21.96 0.10 24.06
N THR A 128 -21.31 0.22 22.91
CA THR A 128 -21.56 1.28 21.92
C THR A 128 -22.44 0.80 20.75
N GLU A 129 -22.60 -0.51 20.58
CA GLU A 129 -23.61 -1.09 19.68
C GLU A 129 -25.03 -0.80 20.24
N PRO A 130 -25.94 -0.21 19.44
CA PRO A 130 -27.30 0.09 19.85
C PRO A 130 -28.18 -1.15 20.02
#